data_AF-A0A970N048-F1
#
_entry.id   AF-A0A970N048-F1
#
_cell.length_a   1.000
_cell.length_b   1.000
_cell.length_c   1.000
_cell.angle_alpha   90.00
_cell.angle_beta   90.00
_cell.angle_gamma   90.00
#
_symmetry.space_group_name_H-M   'P 1'
#
loop_
_entity.id
_entity.type
_entity.pdbx_description
1 polymer ?
#
loop_
_entity_poly.entity_id
_entity_poly.type
_entity_poly.pdbx_seq_one_letter_code
_entity_poly.pdbx_strand_id
1 'polypeptide(L)'
;MTSKERMQAALDRKPVDMLPFSITPWGATIERWAHEGHLAVGEDILEHFGQDLRSAGWLNSTVDLDFQPVTIEETDETILQLDGNGAKLRRHKLHDSTPEHIDFTVKDRATWEEHAKPHLTGFDRRRIGPEYYRDVKNYAQER
;
A
#
# COMPACT_ATOMS: atom_id res chain seq x y z
N MET A 1 11.71 16.33 21.63
CA MET A 1 11.87 14.89 21.36
C MET A 1 12.13 14.71 19.88
N THR A 2 12.94 13.73 19.47
CA THR A 2 13.03 13.33 18.06
C THR A 2 11.73 12.65 17.63
N SER A 3 11.47 12.57 16.32
CA SER A 3 10.28 11.87 15.79
C SER A 3 10.18 10.43 16.29
N LYS A 4 11.31 9.72 16.33
CA LYS A 4 11.41 8.36 16.87
C LYS A 4 11.12 8.28 18.37
N GLU A 5 11.68 9.19 19.16
CA GLU A 5 11.41 9.27 20.61
C GLU A 5 9.93 9.55 20.87
N ARG A 6 9.34 10.45 20.09
CA ARG A 6 7.93 10.84 20.21
C ARG A 6 7.00 9.68 19.87
N MET A 7 7.22 9.00 18.74
CA MET A 7 6.47 7.80 18.35
C MET A 7 6.58 6.70 19.41
N GLN A 8 7.79 6.40 19.90
CA GLN A 8 7.98 5.37 20.92
C GLN A 8 7.26 5.72 22.23
N ALA A 9 7.40 6.97 22.70
CA ALA A 9 6.74 7.43 23.92
C ALA A 9 5.20 7.38 23.80
N ALA A 10 4.65 7.77 22.65
CA ALA A 10 3.21 7.69 22.40
C ALA A 10 2.70 6.24 22.44
N LEU A 11 3.40 5.29 21.79
CA LEU A 11 3.07 3.86 21.83
C LEU A 11 3.19 3.27 23.25
N ASP A 12 4.17 3.74 24.03
CA ASP A 12 4.37 3.37 25.44
C ASP A 12 3.39 4.08 26.40
N ARG A 13 2.50 4.94 25.90
CA ARG A 13 1.57 5.76 26.70
C ARG A 13 2.27 6.68 27.71
N LYS A 14 3.42 7.23 27.32
CA LYS A 14 4.18 8.22 28.09
C LYS A 14 3.87 9.65 27.60
N PRO A 15 4.13 10.69 28.41
CA PRO A 15 4.02 12.07 27.95
C PRO A 15 4.88 12.35 26.71
N VAL A 16 4.35 13.17 25.81
CA VAL A 16 5.02 13.62 24.58
C VAL A 16 4.98 15.14 24.48
N ASP A 17 5.93 15.74 23.76
CA ASP A 17 6.00 17.18 23.49
C ASP A 17 4.91 17.63 22.48
N MET A 18 4.55 16.75 21.55
CA MET A 18 3.48 16.89 20.57
C MET A 18 2.93 15.50 20.24
N LEU A 19 1.68 15.40 19.78
CA LEU A 19 1.17 14.13 19.26
C LEU A 19 1.93 13.77 17.98
N PRO A 20 2.57 12.59 17.91
CA PRO A 20 3.20 12.19 16.67
C PRO A 20 2.15 11.85 15.61
N PHE A 21 2.47 12.09 14.35
CA PHE A 21 1.51 11.86 13.27
C PHE A 21 2.18 11.35 11.99
N SER A 22 1.36 10.70 11.17
CA SER A 22 1.71 10.35 9.81
C SER A 22 0.43 10.25 8.97
N ILE A 23 0.55 10.65 7.71
CA ILE A 23 -0.50 10.60 6.70
C ILE A 23 0.07 9.95 5.44
N THR A 24 -0.78 9.21 4.74
CA THR A 24 -0.47 8.64 3.42
C THR A 24 -1.47 9.20 2.41
N PRO A 25 -1.20 10.38 1.83
CA PRO A 25 -2.07 10.96 0.80
C PRO A 25 -2.13 10.05 -0.43
N TRP A 26 -3.23 10.15 -1.18
CA TRP A 26 -3.35 9.49 -2.47
C TRP A 26 -2.34 10.07 -3.47
N GLY A 27 -1.86 9.24 -4.41
CA GLY A 27 -0.95 9.68 -5.48
C GLY A 27 -1.52 10.87 -6.25
N ALA A 28 -2.80 10.80 -6.64
CA ALA A 28 -3.51 11.89 -7.30
C ALA A 28 -3.56 13.19 -6.47
N THR A 29 -3.56 13.11 -5.13
CA THR A 29 -3.51 14.30 -4.27
C THR A 29 -2.12 14.95 -4.31
N ILE A 30 -1.07 14.14 -4.28
CA ILE A 30 0.32 14.61 -4.38
C ILE A 30 0.57 15.25 -5.75
N GLU A 31 0.12 14.61 -6.84
CA GLU A 31 0.21 15.15 -8.19
C GLU A 31 -0.49 16.50 -8.33
N ARG A 32 -1.72 16.60 -7.81
CA ARG A 32 -2.47 17.87 -7.80
C ARG A 32 -1.70 18.97 -7.06
N TRP A 33 -1.24 18.69 -5.84
CA TRP A 33 -0.48 19.66 -5.05
C TRP A 33 0.82 20.11 -5.73
N ALA A 34 1.49 19.22 -6.46
CA ALA A 34 2.65 19.58 -7.26
C ALA A 34 2.28 20.50 -8.44
N HIS A 35 1.18 20.21 -9.14
CA HIS A 35 0.66 21.07 -10.22
C HIS A 35 0.22 22.46 -9.73
N GLU A 36 -0.32 22.54 -8.51
CA GLU A 36 -0.71 23.79 -7.85
C GLU A 36 0.50 24.59 -7.32
N GLY A 37 1.71 24.01 -7.36
CA GLY A 37 2.93 24.65 -6.88
C GLY A 37 3.12 24.61 -5.37
N HIS A 38 2.34 23.77 -4.66
CA HIS A 38 2.51 23.53 -3.22
C HIS A 38 3.67 22.60 -2.91
N LEU A 39 4.06 21.75 -3.88
CA LEU A 39 5.13 20.77 -3.78
C LEU A 39 5.99 20.80 -5.03
N ALA A 40 7.28 20.48 -4.90
CA ALA A 40 8.10 20.16 -6.06
C ALA A 40 7.77 18.75 -6.58
N VAL A 41 7.92 18.54 -7.89
CA VAL A 41 7.73 17.21 -8.51
C VAL A 41 8.76 16.24 -7.93
N GLY A 42 8.27 15.17 -7.31
CA GLY A 42 9.10 14.15 -6.66
C GLY A 42 9.63 14.54 -5.26
N GLU A 43 9.12 15.62 -4.67
CA GLU A 43 9.44 15.99 -3.28
C GLU A 43 9.01 14.90 -2.29
N ASP A 44 9.83 14.70 -1.25
CA ASP A 44 9.50 13.77 -0.19
C ASP A 44 8.43 14.36 0.73
N ILE A 45 7.20 13.88 0.58
CA ILE A 45 6.01 14.32 1.33
C ILE A 45 6.18 14.14 2.84
N LEU A 46 6.92 13.13 3.27
CA LEU A 46 7.08 12.85 4.70
C LEU A 46 7.99 13.91 5.32
N GLU A 47 9.05 14.29 4.62
CA GLU A 47 9.94 15.38 5.01
C GLU A 47 9.23 16.73 4.94
N HIS A 48 8.49 17.00 3.84
CA HIS A 48 7.77 18.26 3.62
C HIS A 48 6.84 18.59 4.78
N PHE A 49 6.09 17.59 5.27
CA PHE A 49 5.17 17.78 6.39
C PHE A 49 5.79 17.46 7.77
N GLY A 50 7.05 17.04 7.84
CA GLY A 50 7.71 16.68 9.10
C GLY A 50 7.05 15.52 9.83
N GLN A 51 6.63 14.48 9.10
CA GLN A 51 5.93 13.33 9.66
C GLN A 51 6.84 12.47 10.55
N ASP A 52 6.25 11.84 11.57
CA ASP A 52 7.02 11.07 12.56
C ASP A 52 7.23 9.58 12.18
N LEU A 53 6.55 9.11 11.13
CA LEU A 53 6.60 7.71 10.69
C LEU A 53 6.77 7.62 9.17
N ARG A 54 7.73 6.80 8.75
CA ARG A 54 7.92 6.36 7.37
C ARG A 54 7.58 4.89 7.23
N SER A 55 6.73 4.55 6.26
CA SER A 55 6.42 3.16 5.92
C SER A 55 7.34 2.66 4.80
N ALA A 56 7.61 1.35 4.79
CA ALA A 56 8.33 0.68 3.71
C ALA A 56 7.39 -0.16 2.84
N GLY A 57 6.19 0.37 2.59
CA GLY A 57 5.14 -0.34 1.86
C GLY A 57 4.51 -1.48 2.66
N TRP A 58 3.72 -2.28 1.94
CA TRP A 58 2.99 -3.43 2.48
C TRP A 58 3.63 -4.74 2.04
N LEU A 59 3.36 -5.80 2.79
CA LEU A 59 3.64 -7.15 2.33
C LEU A 59 2.79 -7.45 1.09
N ASN A 60 3.41 -7.99 0.03
CA ASN A 60 2.66 -8.44 -1.13
C ASN A 60 1.78 -9.62 -0.71
N SER A 61 0.49 -9.33 -0.60
CA SER A 61 -0.54 -10.24 -0.12
C SER A 61 -1.33 -10.90 -1.25
N THR A 62 -0.88 -10.71 -2.51
CA THR A 62 -1.50 -11.38 -3.66
C THR A 62 -1.38 -12.89 -3.50
N VAL A 63 -2.49 -13.62 -3.62
CA VAL A 63 -2.53 -15.08 -3.45
C VAL A 63 -1.50 -15.75 -4.37
N ASP A 64 -1.70 -15.65 -5.68
CA ASP A 64 -0.77 -16.14 -6.69
C ASP A 64 0.06 -14.99 -7.27
N LEU A 65 1.34 -14.94 -6.88
CA LEU A 65 2.29 -13.90 -7.30
C LEU A 65 2.64 -13.96 -8.79
N ASP A 66 2.47 -15.11 -9.42
CA ASP A 66 2.85 -15.35 -10.81
C ASP A 66 1.65 -15.17 -11.76
N PHE A 67 0.44 -15.04 -11.21
CA PHE A 67 -0.78 -14.81 -11.97
C PHE A 67 -0.75 -13.48 -12.71
N GLN A 68 -0.99 -13.54 -14.02
CA GLN A 68 -1.15 -12.35 -14.85
C GLN A 68 -2.64 -11.95 -14.89
N PRO A 69 -3.00 -10.70 -14.52
CA PRO A 69 -4.37 -10.25 -14.55
C PRO A 69 -5.03 -10.49 -15.92
N VAL A 70 -6.27 -10.97 -15.89
CA VAL A 70 -7.04 -11.25 -17.11
C VAL A 70 -8.16 -10.24 -17.24
N THR A 71 -8.15 -9.47 -18.33
CA THR A 71 -9.25 -8.55 -18.65
C THR A 71 -10.47 -9.33 -19.12
N ILE A 72 -11.60 -9.09 -18.46
CA ILE A 72 -12.90 -9.71 -18.76
C ILE A 72 -13.76 -8.75 -19.60
N GLU A 73 -13.76 -7.48 -19.21
CA GLU A 73 -14.51 -6.41 -19.85
C GLU A 73 -13.69 -5.12 -19.75
N GLU A 74 -13.68 -4.33 -20.81
CA GLU A 74 -13.04 -3.02 -20.81
C GLU A 74 -13.88 -2.01 -21.60
N THR A 75 -14.06 -0.83 -21.03
CA THR A 75 -14.67 0.33 -21.65
C THR A 75 -13.69 1.50 -21.65
N ASP A 76 -14.12 2.65 -22.18
CA ASP A 76 -13.34 3.89 -22.11
C ASP A 76 -13.11 4.33 -20.66
N GLU A 77 -14.06 4.05 -19.77
CA GLU A 77 -14.05 4.54 -18.39
C GLU A 77 -13.63 3.50 -17.35
N THR A 78 -13.84 2.20 -17.63
CA THR A 78 -13.66 1.14 -16.64
C THR A 78 -12.99 -0.10 -17.21
N ILE A 79 -12.34 -0.87 -16.33
CA ILE A 79 -11.77 -2.17 -16.66
C ILE A 79 -12.14 -3.18 -15.57
N LEU A 80 -12.72 -4.32 -15.96
CA LEU A 80 -12.98 -5.46 -15.11
C LEU A 80 -11.91 -6.52 -15.35
N GLN A 81 -11.17 -6.85 -14.30
CA GLN A 81 -10.10 -7.86 -14.37
C GLN A 81 -10.27 -8.91 -13.28
N LEU A 82 -9.93 -10.15 -13.63
CA LEU A 82 -9.57 -11.18 -12.66
C LEU A 82 -8.12 -10.97 -12.25
N ASP A 83 -7.85 -10.82 -10.95
CA ASP A 83 -6.50 -10.64 -10.42
C ASP A 83 -5.93 -11.92 -9.78
N GLY A 84 -4.68 -11.85 -9.34
CA GLY A 84 -3.98 -12.96 -8.69
C GLY A 84 -4.51 -13.33 -7.30
N ASN A 85 -5.52 -12.62 -6.77
CA ASN A 85 -6.27 -13.04 -5.59
C ASN A 85 -7.49 -13.90 -5.92
N GLY A 86 -7.74 -14.12 -7.22
CA GLY A 86 -8.99 -14.67 -7.70
C GLY A 86 -10.16 -13.71 -7.54
N ALA A 87 -9.93 -12.39 -7.46
CA ALA A 87 -10.99 -11.40 -7.36
C ALA A 87 -11.29 -10.82 -8.75
N LYS A 88 -12.58 -10.73 -9.11
CA LYS A 88 -13.06 -9.98 -10.28
C LYS A 88 -13.44 -8.58 -9.82
N LEU A 89 -12.59 -7.61 -10.16
CA LEU A 89 -12.69 -6.25 -9.67
C LEU A 89 -12.79 -5.28 -10.84
N ARG A 90 -13.81 -4.42 -10.83
CA ARG A 90 -13.94 -3.32 -11.79
C ARG A 90 -13.35 -2.05 -11.22
N ARG A 91 -12.48 -1.39 -11.98
CA ARG A 91 -11.81 -0.14 -11.61
C ARG A 91 -12.08 0.95 -12.63
N HIS A 92 -12.13 2.19 -12.17
CA HIS A 92 -12.11 3.35 -13.04
C HIS A 92 -10.71 3.59 -13.62
N LYS A 93 -10.65 3.94 -14.91
CA LYS A 93 -9.41 4.27 -15.63
C LYS A 93 -9.03 5.75 -15.51
N LEU A 94 -9.99 6.60 -15.16
CA LEU A 94 -9.86 8.06 -15.23
C LEU A 94 -9.57 8.73 -13.88
N HIS A 95 -9.77 8.02 -12.77
CA HIS A 95 -9.55 8.53 -11.42
C HIS A 95 -9.43 7.40 -10.41
N ASP A 96 -8.75 7.69 -9.30
CA ASP A 96 -8.66 6.77 -8.16
C ASP A 96 -10.02 6.63 -7.46
N SER A 97 -10.42 5.40 -7.21
CA SER A 97 -11.63 5.04 -6.49
C SER A 97 -11.49 3.67 -5.84
N THR A 98 -12.39 3.36 -4.90
CA THR A 98 -12.49 1.98 -4.41
C THR A 98 -13.08 1.10 -5.52
N PRO A 99 -12.47 -0.06 -5.84
CA PRO A 99 -12.98 -0.93 -6.88
C PRO A 99 -14.37 -1.48 -6.57
N GLU A 100 -15.15 -1.74 -7.62
CA GLU A 100 -16.39 -2.52 -7.52
C GLU A 100 -16.06 -4.02 -7.47
N HIS A 101 -16.61 -4.70 -6.46
CA HIS A 101 -16.41 -6.14 -6.23
C HIS A 101 -17.47 -6.94 -6.99
N ILE A 102 -17.10 -7.52 -8.12
CA ILE A 102 -18.04 -8.25 -8.99
C ILE A 102 -18.21 -9.69 -8.55
N ASP A 103 -17.10 -10.39 -8.26
CA ASP A 103 -17.09 -11.80 -7.91
C ASP A 103 -15.74 -12.22 -7.32
N PHE A 104 -15.69 -13.40 -6.71
CA PHE A 104 -14.47 -13.96 -6.11
C PHE A 104 -14.38 -15.46 -6.37
N THR A 105 -13.19 -15.98 -6.65
CA THR A 105 -12.90 -17.41 -6.72
C THR A 105 -13.03 -18.05 -5.34
N VAL A 106 -12.56 -17.38 -4.29
CA VAL A 106 -12.63 -17.86 -2.90
C VAL A 106 -13.93 -17.38 -2.27
N LYS A 107 -14.87 -18.31 -2.04
CA LYS A 107 -16.17 -18.02 -1.42
C LYS A 107 -16.43 -18.83 -0.15
N ASP A 108 -15.66 -19.89 0.04
CA ASP A 108 -15.82 -20.84 1.13
C ASP A 108 -14.48 -21.52 1.45
N ARG A 109 -14.52 -22.45 2.41
CA ARG A 109 -13.33 -23.20 2.83
C ARG A 109 -12.77 -24.06 1.71
N ALA A 110 -13.61 -24.71 0.91
CA ALA A 110 -13.15 -25.63 -0.12
C ALA A 110 -12.39 -24.88 -1.22
N THR A 111 -12.97 -23.80 -1.73
CA THR A 111 -12.33 -22.91 -2.71
C THR A 111 -11.07 -22.25 -2.16
N TRP A 112 -11.01 -21.92 -0.87
CA TRP A 112 -9.77 -21.45 -0.24
C TRP A 112 -8.68 -22.53 -0.19
N GLU A 113 -9.03 -23.76 0.20
CA GLU A 113 -8.06 -24.87 0.27
C GLU A 113 -7.51 -25.24 -1.09
N GLU A 114 -8.34 -25.17 -2.13
CA GLU A 114 -7.95 -25.44 -3.51
C GLU A 114 -7.13 -24.30 -4.11
N HIS A 115 -7.61 -23.05 -4.03
CA HIS A 115 -7.03 -21.92 -4.75
C HIS A 115 -5.95 -21.19 -3.96
N ALA A 116 -6.18 -20.89 -2.68
CA ALA A 116 -5.34 -19.94 -1.94
C ALA A 116 -4.27 -20.60 -1.07
N LYS A 117 -4.64 -21.68 -0.37
CA LYS A 117 -3.76 -22.38 0.56
C LYS A 117 -2.41 -22.78 -0.07
N PRO A 118 -2.33 -23.34 -1.29
CA PRO A 118 -1.05 -23.77 -1.87
C PRO A 118 -0.04 -22.62 -2.03
N HIS A 119 -0.50 -21.39 -2.22
CA HIS A 119 0.36 -20.22 -2.46
C HIS A 119 0.67 -19.40 -1.20
N LEU A 120 -0.10 -19.61 -0.12
CA LEU A 120 -0.02 -18.79 1.10
C LEU A 120 0.60 -19.50 2.30
N THR A 121 0.63 -20.84 2.33
CA THR A 121 1.19 -21.57 3.48
C THR A 121 2.71 -21.74 3.43
N GLY A 122 3.33 -21.47 2.28
CA GLY A 122 4.79 -21.43 2.12
C GLY A 122 5.37 -20.03 2.36
N PHE A 123 6.67 -19.96 2.61
CA PHE A 123 7.39 -18.69 2.63
C PHE A 123 7.88 -18.31 1.24
N ASP A 124 7.45 -17.16 0.73
CA ASP A 124 7.97 -16.56 -0.50
C ASP A 124 8.61 -15.20 -0.19
N ARG A 125 9.92 -15.08 -0.43
CA ARG A 125 10.70 -13.87 -0.16
C ARG A 125 10.25 -12.67 -0.99
N ARG A 126 9.64 -12.90 -2.16
CA ARG A 126 9.11 -11.83 -3.04
C ARG A 126 8.05 -10.98 -2.34
N ARG A 127 7.46 -11.46 -1.24
CA ARG A 127 6.43 -10.75 -0.48
C ARG A 127 6.92 -9.60 0.41
N ILE A 128 8.22 -9.55 0.74
CA ILE A 128 8.73 -8.69 1.82
C ILE A 128 9.58 -7.51 1.30
N GLY A 129 10.05 -7.53 0.05
CA GLY A 129 10.84 -6.43 -0.53
C GLY A 129 12.01 -5.95 0.38
N PRO A 130 12.93 -6.84 0.79
CA PRO A 130 13.81 -6.60 1.93
C PRO A 130 14.83 -5.46 1.75
N GLU A 131 15.17 -5.11 0.51
CA GLU A 131 16.12 -4.02 0.21
C GLU A 131 15.46 -2.67 0.47
N TYR A 132 14.28 -2.43 -0.10
CA TYR A 132 13.51 -1.21 0.13
C TYR A 132 13.24 -0.98 1.62
N TYR A 133 12.88 -2.04 2.37
CA TYR A 133 12.72 -1.95 3.82
C TYR A 133 14.00 -1.49 4.53
N ARG A 134 15.17 -1.98 4.13
CA ARG A 134 16.45 -1.59 4.73
C ARG A 134 16.78 -0.14 4.43
N ASP A 135 16.56 0.31 3.19
CA ASP A 135 16.83 1.69 2.78
C ASP A 135 15.96 2.67 3.57
N VAL A 136 14.66 2.41 3.65
CA VAL A 136 13.71 3.19 4.44
C VAL A 136 14.09 3.20 5.92
N LYS A 137 14.48 2.04 6.47
CA LYS A 137 14.89 1.93 7.87
C LYS A 137 16.17 2.72 8.15
N ASN A 138 17.17 2.66 7.27
CA ASN A 138 18.42 3.39 7.42
C ASN A 138 18.16 4.90 7.37
N TYR A 139 17.37 5.35 6.39
CA TYR A 139 16.97 6.75 6.26
C TYR A 139 16.32 7.27 7.56
N ALA A 140 15.34 6.55 8.09
CA ALA A 140 14.62 6.91 9.32
C ALA A 140 15.46 6.77 10.61
N GLN A 141 16.68 6.25 10.54
CA GLN A 141 17.62 6.27 11.67
C GLN A 141 18.55 7.49 11.62
N GLU A 142 18.84 8.00 10.43
CA GLU A 142 19.75 9.13 10.21
C GLU A 142 19.05 10.49 10.31
N ARG A 143 17.72 10.52 10.10
CA ARG A 143 16.87 11.71 10.12
C ARG A 143 15.65 11.50 11.01
#